data_AF-A0A0D1EGX5-F1
#
_entry.id   AF-A0A0D1EGX5-F1
#
_cell.length_a   1.000
_cell.length_b   1.000
_cell.length_c   1.000
_cell.angle_alpha   90.00
_cell.angle_beta   90.00
_cell.angle_gamma   90.00
#
_symmetry.space_group_name_H-M   'P 1'
#
loop_
_entity.id
_entity.type
_entity.pdbx_description
1 polymer ?
#
loop_
_entity_poly.entity_id
_entity_poly.type
_entity_poly.pdbx_seq_one_letter_code
_entity_poly.pdbx_strand_id
1 'polypeptide(L)'
;MSTFTSQIEEGCRSFWSALARLPQVPLPAGIAPGGTAGASPLDAAAEGADTAGSDRAPDCTTGNCCDDPVWLQTAEAELGTLEILGGSGSNPRVEEYHASTGNSFTDDTAWCSSFVNWVMENTTNPRTGEAFPSTNSAGSQSWMNWGTATEPFVGALIVIKWSPDSWEGHNTILVGETTDGNGWWGLGGNQGIANDGSRAGLAVNVSRYAKGSTIRSIRKPSGFTPCPEYLEIPKMTAAEVEAKYGAESGSANGYDGTR
;
A
#
# COMPACT_ATOMS: atom_id res chain seq x y z
N MET A 1 5.74 -36.33 -19.39
CA MET A 1 5.90 -35.39 -18.26
C MET A 1 6.68 -34.14 -18.70
N SER A 2 6.26 -33.46 -19.77
CA SER A 2 7.01 -32.28 -20.28
C SER A 2 6.12 -31.12 -20.75
N THR A 3 4.80 -31.23 -20.63
CA THR A 3 3.84 -30.23 -21.14
C THR A 3 3.05 -29.52 -20.05
N PHE A 4 3.21 -29.93 -18.77
CA PHE A 4 2.51 -29.31 -17.64
C PHE A 4 3.31 -28.16 -17.00
N THR A 5 4.63 -28.16 -17.19
CA THR A 5 5.53 -27.13 -16.62
C THR A 5 5.56 -25.85 -17.46
N SER A 6 5.32 -25.92 -18.79
CA SER A 6 5.41 -24.74 -19.66
C SER A 6 4.20 -23.80 -19.58
N GLN A 7 3.01 -24.32 -19.28
CA GLN A 7 1.79 -23.50 -19.17
C GLN A 7 1.75 -22.66 -17.87
N ILE A 8 2.47 -23.09 -16.83
CA ILE A 8 2.59 -22.33 -15.57
C ILE A 8 3.58 -21.16 -15.74
N GLU A 9 4.67 -21.34 -16.51
CA GLU A 9 5.64 -20.27 -16.77
C GLU A 9 5.11 -19.17 -17.71
N GLU A 10 4.19 -19.51 -18.62
CA GLU A 10 3.53 -18.53 -19.49
C GLU A 10 2.46 -17.72 -18.74
N GLY A 11 1.69 -18.35 -17.85
CA GLY A 11 0.66 -17.70 -17.04
C GLY A 11 1.22 -16.61 -16.10
N CYS A 12 2.37 -16.87 -15.47
CA CYS A 12 3.06 -15.87 -14.63
C CYS A 12 3.52 -14.66 -15.45
N ARG A 13 4.07 -14.82 -16.66
CA ARG A 13 4.56 -13.69 -17.47
C ARG A 13 3.44 -12.76 -17.96
N SER A 14 2.25 -13.30 -18.19
CA SER A 14 1.09 -12.52 -18.67
C SER A 14 0.47 -11.62 -17.62
N PHE A 15 0.45 -12.01 -16.34
CA PHE A 15 -0.04 -11.14 -15.26
C PHE A 15 0.94 -9.99 -14.95
N TRP A 16 2.26 -10.29 -14.99
CA TRP A 16 3.32 -9.30 -14.73
C TRP A 16 3.54 -8.30 -15.87
N SER A 17 3.06 -8.56 -17.09
CA SER A 17 3.18 -7.62 -18.23
C SER A 17 2.06 -6.57 -18.28
N ALA A 18 0.94 -6.79 -17.58
CA ALA A 18 -0.21 -5.87 -17.58
C ALA A 18 0.02 -4.62 -16.69
N LEU A 19 0.81 -4.75 -15.63
CA LEU A 19 1.17 -3.63 -14.73
C LEU A 19 2.19 -2.65 -15.34
N ALA A 20 2.94 -3.07 -16.37
CA ALA A 20 3.96 -2.25 -17.02
C ALA A 20 3.41 -1.24 -18.06
N ARG A 21 2.08 -1.04 -18.12
CA ARG A 21 1.42 -0.16 -19.11
C ARG A 21 0.36 0.76 -18.51
N LEU A 22 0.58 1.25 -17.29
CA LEU A 22 -0.21 2.40 -16.84
C LEU A 22 0.24 3.66 -17.61
N PRO A 23 -0.66 4.37 -18.32
CA PRO A 23 -0.32 5.66 -18.87
C PRO A 23 0.02 6.60 -17.72
N GLN A 24 1.22 7.17 -17.77
CA GLN A 24 1.63 8.26 -16.89
C GLN A 24 0.62 9.40 -17.07
N VAL A 25 -0.25 9.62 -16.09
CA VAL A 25 -1.11 10.80 -16.06
C VAL A 25 -0.20 11.99 -15.78
N PRO A 26 -0.06 12.96 -16.70
CA PRO A 26 0.75 14.13 -16.42
C PRO A 26 0.12 14.93 -15.28
N LEU A 27 0.94 15.33 -14.31
CA LEU A 27 0.56 16.26 -13.25
C LEU A 27 -0.06 17.53 -13.86
N PRO A 28 -1.20 18.02 -13.36
CA PRO A 28 -1.80 19.25 -13.86
C PRO A 28 -0.88 20.44 -13.58
N ALA A 29 -0.57 21.20 -14.64
CA ALA A 29 0.10 22.49 -14.54
C ALA A 29 -0.77 23.50 -13.78
N GLY A 30 -0.11 24.37 -13.00
CA GLY A 30 -0.71 25.25 -12.00
C GLY A 30 -1.87 26.12 -12.48
N ILE A 31 -2.82 26.32 -11.57
CA ILE A 31 -3.98 27.21 -11.74
C ILE A 31 -3.56 28.66 -11.47
N ALA A 32 -3.71 29.52 -12.48
CA ALA A 32 -3.90 30.96 -12.30
C ALA A 32 -5.41 31.29 -12.21
N PRO A 33 -5.82 32.38 -11.54
CA PRO A 33 -7.18 32.52 -11.02
C PRO A 33 -8.16 33.11 -12.02
N GLY A 34 -9.39 32.58 -12.03
CA GLY A 34 -10.58 33.31 -12.49
C GLY A 34 -11.63 32.48 -13.24
N GLY A 35 -12.86 32.47 -12.72
CA GLY A 35 -14.07 32.48 -13.56
C GLY A 35 -14.90 31.19 -13.71
N THR A 36 -15.90 31.04 -12.83
CA THR A 36 -17.30 30.56 -13.05
C THR A 36 -17.60 29.25 -13.80
N ALA A 37 -18.22 28.33 -13.04
CA ALA A 37 -19.39 27.46 -13.32
C ALA A 37 -19.60 26.83 -14.71
N GLY A 38 -19.68 25.49 -14.73
CA GLY A 38 -20.26 24.72 -15.84
C GLY A 38 -20.20 23.20 -15.57
N ALA A 39 -21.33 22.53 -15.77
CA ALA A 39 -21.55 21.11 -15.48
C ALA A 39 -20.79 20.14 -16.41
N SER A 40 -20.73 18.86 -15.99
CA SER A 40 -20.27 17.68 -16.74
C SER A 40 -20.79 17.61 -18.18
N PRO A 41 -20.05 16.96 -19.08
CA PRO A 41 -20.54 15.66 -19.59
C PRO A 41 -19.37 14.66 -19.81
N LEU A 42 -19.57 13.34 -19.86
CA LEU A 42 -20.14 12.61 -20.99
C LEU A 42 -20.28 11.12 -20.65
N ASP A 43 -21.51 10.60 -20.72
CA ASP A 43 -21.79 9.27 -21.26
C ASP A 43 -21.61 9.32 -22.78
N ALA A 44 -20.75 8.46 -23.35
CA ALA A 44 -20.89 7.92 -24.71
C ALA A 44 -19.80 6.87 -25.02
N ALA A 45 -20.21 5.61 -24.93
CA ALA A 45 -19.85 4.44 -25.75
C ALA A 45 -18.38 4.19 -26.19
N ALA A 46 -17.85 3.07 -25.71
CA ALA A 46 -17.06 2.15 -26.52
C ALA A 46 -17.50 0.70 -26.22
N GLU A 47 -18.22 0.09 -27.17
CA GLU A 47 -18.38 -1.36 -27.22
C GLU A 47 -17.09 -2.00 -27.76
N GLY A 48 -16.70 -3.14 -27.18
CA GLY A 48 -15.81 -4.10 -27.82
C GLY A 48 -14.31 -3.94 -27.52
N ALA A 49 -13.90 -4.32 -26.31
CA ALA A 49 -12.56 -4.85 -26.05
C ALA A 49 -12.66 -5.88 -24.91
N ASP A 50 -12.45 -7.15 -25.25
CA ASP A 50 -12.31 -8.26 -24.31
C ASP A 50 -10.97 -8.07 -23.57
N THR A 51 -11.01 -7.40 -22.42
CA THR A 51 -9.84 -7.17 -21.55
C THR A 51 -9.81 -8.20 -20.44
N ALA A 52 -8.88 -9.15 -20.56
CA ALA A 52 -8.46 -9.97 -19.43
C ALA A 52 -7.72 -9.08 -18.40
N GLY A 53 -8.44 -8.61 -17.38
CA GLY A 53 -7.89 -7.84 -16.25
C GLY A 53 -8.98 -7.26 -15.33
N SER A 54 -9.09 -7.84 -14.13
CA SER A 54 -9.60 -7.27 -12.86
C SER A 54 -11.07 -6.83 -12.64
N ASP A 55 -12.07 -7.33 -13.37
CA ASP A 55 -13.49 -7.08 -13.04
C ASP A 55 -14.23 -8.28 -12.41
N ARG A 56 -13.50 -9.30 -11.91
CA ARG A 56 -14.16 -10.45 -11.30
C ARG A 56 -14.68 -10.08 -9.91
N ALA A 57 -15.91 -9.59 -9.85
CA ALA A 57 -16.72 -9.76 -8.64
C ALA A 57 -16.59 -11.24 -8.20
N PRO A 58 -16.26 -11.54 -6.93
CA PRO A 58 -16.02 -12.91 -6.52
C PRO A 58 -17.28 -13.73 -6.79
N ASP A 59 -17.23 -14.60 -7.81
CA ASP A 59 -18.30 -15.53 -8.15
C ASP A 59 -18.37 -16.60 -7.06
N CYS A 60 -19.08 -16.24 -6.01
CA CYS A 60 -19.23 -17.04 -4.81
C CYS A 60 -20.27 -18.14 -4.90
N THR A 61 -20.77 -18.47 -6.08
CA THR A 61 -21.88 -19.41 -6.23
C THR A 61 -21.51 -20.88 -5.98
N THR A 62 -20.21 -21.21 -5.89
CA THR A 62 -19.73 -22.61 -5.78
C THR A 62 -18.87 -22.92 -4.54
N GLY A 63 -18.81 -22.01 -3.56
CA GLY A 63 -18.22 -22.28 -2.24
C GLY A 63 -16.69 -22.20 -2.16
N ASN A 64 -16.02 -21.68 -3.19
CA ASN A 64 -14.56 -21.55 -3.25
C ASN A 64 -14.09 -20.08 -3.36
N CYS A 65 -14.82 -19.16 -2.72
CA CYS A 65 -14.51 -17.73 -2.79
C CYS A 65 -13.20 -17.41 -2.08
N CYS A 66 -12.35 -16.70 -2.77
CA CYS A 66 -11.27 -15.94 -2.19
C CYS A 66 -11.39 -14.48 -2.62
N ASP A 67 -10.57 -13.62 -2.03
CA ASP A 67 -10.60 -12.18 -2.15
C ASP A 67 -9.24 -11.64 -2.58
N ASP A 68 -9.27 -10.73 -3.54
CA ASP A 68 -8.13 -9.90 -3.92
C ASP A 68 -7.93 -8.78 -2.88
N PRO A 69 -6.69 -8.51 -2.41
CA PRO A 69 -6.38 -7.41 -1.52
C PRO A 69 -6.38 -6.07 -2.28
N VAL A 70 -7.55 -5.66 -2.77
CA VAL A 70 -7.72 -4.49 -3.65
C VAL A 70 -7.21 -3.17 -3.06
N TRP A 71 -7.04 -3.10 -1.73
CA TRP A 71 -6.41 -1.95 -1.06
C TRP A 71 -4.93 -1.77 -1.40
N LEU A 72 -4.25 -2.81 -1.91
CA LEU A 72 -2.89 -2.67 -2.42
C LEU A 72 -2.82 -1.72 -3.61
N GLN A 73 -3.81 -1.77 -4.51
CA GLN A 73 -3.83 -0.87 -5.68
C GLN A 73 -3.97 0.59 -5.24
N THR A 74 -4.83 0.85 -4.25
CA THR A 74 -4.98 2.17 -3.63
C THR A 74 -3.68 2.64 -2.97
N ALA A 75 -2.98 1.75 -2.26
CA ALA A 75 -1.70 2.09 -1.64
C ALA A 75 -0.58 2.33 -2.66
N GLU A 76 -0.50 1.53 -3.71
CA GLU A 76 0.49 1.65 -4.78
C GLU A 76 0.31 2.94 -5.58
N ALA A 77 -0.93 3.40 -5.75
CA ALA A 77 -1.23 4.68 -6.42
C ALA A 77 -0.64 5.91 -5.70
N GLU A 78 -0.31 5.79 -4.40
CA GLU A 78 0.24 6.88 -3.60
C GLU A 78 1.78 6.86 -3.49
N LEU A 79 2.45 5.87 -4.11
CA LEU A 79 3.91 5.75 -4.12
C LEU A 79 4.58 7.06 -4.54
N GLY A 80 5.60 7.47 -3.79
CA GLY A 80 6.35 8.71 -4.04
C GLY A 80 5.73 9.97 -3.43
N THR A 81 4.57 9.89 -2.77
CA THR A 81 4.05 11.00 -1.96
C THR A 81 5.06 11.34 -0.86
N LEU A 82 5.67 12.53 -0.94
CA LEU A 82 6.79 12.97 -0.10
C LEU A 82 6.36 14.12 0.83
N GLU A 83 6.80 14.12 2.08
CA GLU A 83 6.66 15.27 2.97
C GLU A 83 7.44 16.51 2.47
N ILE A 84 7.06 17.70 2.91
CA ILE A 84 7.77 18.94 2.58
C ILE A 84 8.80 19.25 3.69
N LEU A 85 10.07 18.90 3.44
CA LEU A 85 11.15 19.17 4.38
C LEU A 85 11.49 20.67 4.50
N GLY A 86 11.56 21.17 5.74
CA GLY A 86 12.22 22.44 6.07
C GLY A 86 11.58 23.70 5.48
N GLY A 87 10.34 23.59 4.99
CA GLY A 87 9.54 24.71 4.48
C GLY A 87 8.56 25.27 5.52
N SER A 88 7.81 26.30 5.13
CA SER A 88 6.70 26.85 5.93
C SER A 88 5.34 26.23 5.56
N GLY A 89 5.34 25.08 4.88
CA GLY A 89 4.15 24.45 4.31
C GLY A 89 4.19 22.95 4.53
N SER A 90 3.05 22.32 4.28
CA SER A 90 2.84 20.90 4.48
C SER A 90 2.27 20.28 3.21
N ASN A 91 2.54 18.99 2.96
CA ASN A 91 1.94 18.29 1.83
C ASN A 91 0.43 18.05 2.08
N PRO A 92 -0.48 18.67 1.28
CA PRO A 92 -1.92 18.50 1.47
C PRO A 92 -2.42 17.06 1.32
N ARG A 93 -1.72 16.21 0.56
CA ARG A 93 -2.03 14.78 0.46
C ARG A 93 -1.79 14.06 1.79
N VAL A 94 -0.72 14.42 2.50
CA VAL A 94 -0.44 13.85 3.84
C VAL A 94 -1.42 14.39 4.88
N GLU A 95 -1.82 15.66 4.78
CA GLU A 95 -2.91 16.21 5.60
C GLU A 95 -4.23 15.46 5.36
N GLU A 96 -4.53 15.08 4.11
CA GLU A 96 -5.68 14.24 3.76
C GLU A 96 -5.60 12.86 4.44
N TYR A 97 -4.41 12.26 4.51
CA TYR A 97 -4.23 11.02 5.28
C TYR A 97 -4.54 11.24 6.76
N HIS A 98 -4.13 12.37 7.35
CA HIS A 98 -4.45 12.64 8.75
C HIS A 98 -5.96 12.81 9.00
N ALA A 99 -6.70 13.35 8.02
CA ALA A 99 -8.14 13.52 8.12
C ALA A 99 -8.88 12.19 8.33
N SER A 100 -8.37 11.06 7.80
CA SER A 100 -8.92 9.71 8.02
C SER A 100 -8.72 9.18 9.45
N THR A 101 -8.09 9.97 10.33
CA THR A 101 -7.91 9.65 11.75
C THR A 101 -8.69 10.60 12.66
N GLY A 102 -9.52 11.48 12.08
CA GLY A 102 -10.21 12.54 12.78
C GLY A 102 -9.29 13.65 13.30
N ASN A 103 -8.05 13.70 12.82
CA ASN A 103 -7.05 14.71 13.20
C ASN A 103 -6.75 15.65 12.04
N SER A 104 -6.29 16.85 12.36
CA SER A 104 -5.83 17.86 11.39
C SER A 104 -4.37 18.18 11.66
N PHE A 105 -3.49 17.19 11.45
CA PHE A 105 -2.05 17.34 11.60
C PHE A 105 -1.39 17.70 10.27
N THR A 106 -0.19 18.28 10.34
CA THR A 106 0.71 18.50 9.20
C THR A 106 1.59 17.27 8.98
N ASP A 107 2.18 17.18 7.78
CA ASP A 107 3.13 16.15 7.34
C ASP A 107 4.39 15.99 8.19
N ASP A 108 4.77 16.98 8.99
CA ASP A 108 5.81 16.81 10.01
C ASP A 108 5.41 15.79 11.09
N THR A 109 4.13 15.49 11.27
CA THR A 109 3.60 14.52 12.24
C THR A 109 3.60 13.12 11.66
N ALA A 110 4.10 12.13 12.41
CA ALA A 110 4.18 10.75 11.94
C ALA A 110 2.84 10.26 11.35
N TRP A 111 2.86 9.87 10.08
CA TRP A 111 1.65 9.65 9.28
C TRP A 111 1.51 8.22 8.74
N CYS A 112 2.26 7.26 9.28
CA CYS A 112 2.16 5.84 8.89
C CYS A 112 0.74 5.28 9.08
N SER A 113 0.15 5.46 10.27
CA SER A 113 -1.21 5.00 10.53
C SER A 113 -2.25 5.79 9.75
N SER A 114 -2.04 7.10 9.58
CA SER A 114 -2.89 7.97 8.77
C SER A 114 -3.01 7.44 7.35
N PHE A 115 -1.87 7.12 6.71
CA PHE A 115 -1.83 6.53 5.37
C PHE A 115 -2.65 5.24 5.29
N VAL A 116 -2.45 4.29 6.20
CA VAL A 116 -3.19 3.02 6.18
C VAL A 116 -4.70 3.24 6.40
N ASN A 117 -5.10 4.16 7.29
CA ASN A 117 -6.52 4.48 7.47
C ASN A 117 -7.12 5.02 6.17
N TRP A 118 -6.45 5.98 5.54
CA TRP A 118 -6.88 6.56 4.27
C TRP A 118 -6.97 5.51 3.16
N VAL A 119 -5.99 4.61 3.04
CA VAL A 119 -6.01 3.50 2.08
C VAL A 119 -7.25 2.63 2.26
N MET A 120 -7.58 2.24 3.49
CA MET A 120 -8.75 1.39 3.74
C MET A 120 -10.06 2.14 3.45
N GLU A 121 -10.16 3.41 3.85
CA GLU A 121 -11.35 4.24 3.65
C GLU A 121 -11.60 4.63 2.18
N ASN A 122 -10.55 4.71 1.37
CA ASN A 122 -10.64 5.01 -0.07
C ASN A 122 -10.72 3.75 -0.93
N THR A 123 -10.80 2.56 -0.33
CA THR A 123 -10.92 1.30 -1.06
C THR A 123 -12.31 0.72 -0.88
N THR A 124 -13.05 0.53 -1.98
CA THR A 124 -14.36 -0.14 -1.96
C THR A 124 -14.17 -1.65 -1.84
N ASN A 125 -14.85 -2.27 -0.88
CA ASN A 125 -14.93 -3.70 -0.70
C ASN A 125 -15.89 -4.31 -1.74
N PRO A 126 -15.41 -5.19 -2.64
CA PRO A 126 -16.24 -5.77 -3.69
C PRO A 126 -17.42 -6.62 -3.19
N ARG A 127 -17.36 -7.11 -1.95
CA ARG A 127 -18.44 -7.93 -1.36
C ARG A 127 -19.57 -7.08 -0.79
N THR A 128 -19.26 -5.91 -0.24
CA THR A 128 -20.25 -5.07 0.46
C THR A 128 -20.64 -3.82 -0.33
N GLY A 129 -19.80 -3.38 -1.26
CA GLY A 129 -19.95 -2.09 -1.94
C GLY A 129 -19.63 -0.88 -1.05
N GLU A 130 -19.09 -1.12 0.15
CA GLU A 130 -18.72 -0.09 1.12
C GLU A 130 -17.19 0.02 1.25
N ALA A 131 -16.69 1.11 1.81
CA ALA A 131 -15.26 1.21 2.14
C ALA A 131 -14.82 0.14 3.15
N PHE A 132 -13.54 -0.24 3.14
CA PHE A 132 -13.03 -1.11 4.20
C PHE A 132 -12.99 -0.38 5.55
N PRO A 133 -13.33 -1.06 6.67
CA PRO A 133 -13.21 -0.45 8.00
C PRO A 133 -11.75 -0.12 8.34
N SER A 134 -11.52 1.05 8.92
CA SER A 134 -10.22 1.51 9.42
C SER A 134 -10.17 1.49 10.96
N THR A 135 -9.10 1.98 11.58
CA THR A 135 -9.04 2.18 13.04
C THR A 135 -9.44 3.59 13.46
N ASN A 136 -9.54 4.52 12.51
CA ASN A 136 -9.73 5.95 12.74
C ASN A 136 -8.75 6.51 13.80
N SER A 137 -7.49 6.06 13.76
CA SER A 137 -6.48 6.40 14.77
C SER A 137 -5.11 6.64 14.15
N ALA A 138 -4.45 7.73 14.59
CA ALA A 138 -3.09 8.06 14.19
C ALA A 138 -2.02 7.13 14.80
N GLY A 139 -2.37 6.32 15.80
CA GLY A 139 -1.43 5.39 16.44
C GLY A 139 -1.30 4.08 15.66
N SER A 140 -0.09 3.72 15.23
CA SER A 140 0.20 2.44 14.55
C SER A 140 -0.24 1.22 15.35
N GLN A 141 -0.14 1.29 16.67
CA GLN A 141 -0.56 0.22 17.58
C GLN A 141 -2.07 -0.02 17.62
N SER A 142 -2.90 0.91 17.16
CA SER A 142 -4.36 0.72 17.06
C SER A 142 -4.73 -0.48 16.18
N TRP A 143 -3.87 -0.83 15.24
CA TRP A 143 -4.07 -1.91 14.29
C TRP A 143 -3.83 -3.30 14.88
N MET A 144 -3.20 -3.45 16.06
CA MET A 144 -2.88 -4.77 16.64
C MET A 144 -4.11 -5.68 16.79
N ASN A 145 -5.28 -5.09 17.04
CA ASN A 145 -6.54 -5.79 17.23
C ASN A 145 -7.55 -5.55 16.10
N TRP A 146 -7.18 -4.81 15.06
CA TRP A 146 -8.06 -4.50 13.93
C TRP A 146 -8.33 -5.73 13.07
N GLY A 147 -9.55 -5.93 12.61
CA GLY A 147 -9.90 -7.07 11.76
C GLY A 147 -9.61 -8.42 12.41
N THR A 148 -9.01 -9.35 11.66
CA THR A 148 -8.65 -10.71 12.13
C THR A 148 -7.15 -10.96 12.04
N ALA A 149 -6.57 -11.67 13.02
CA ALA A 149 -5.18 -12.14 12.94
C ALA A 149 -5.02 -13.14 11.79
N THR A 150 -3.87 -13.13 11.12
CA THR A 150 -3.63 -13.97 9.95
C THR A 150 -2.16 -14.34 9.81
N GLU A 151 -1.91 -15.44 9.12
CA GLU A 151 -0.59 -15.71 8.55
C GLU A 151 -0.25 -14.67 7.47
N PRO A 152 1.04 -14.45 7.18
CA PRO A 152 1.49 -13.53 6.14
C PRO A 152 0.90 -13.88 4.76
N PHE A 153 0.44 -12.86 4.02
CA PHE A 153 0.08 -12.92 2.60
C PHE A 153 0.29 -11.53 1.99
N VAL A 154 0.48 -11.44 0.68
CA VAL A 154 0.60 -10.15 -0.03
C VAL A 154 -0.67 -9.34 0.18
N GLY A 155 -0.56 -8.17 0.80
CA GLY A 155 -1.69 -7.34 1.23
C GLY A 155 -2.00 -7.40 2.72
N ALA A 156 -1.41 -8.34 3.47
CA ALA A 156 -1.56 -8.39 4.92
C ALA A 156 -1.00 -7.13 5.57
N LEU A 157 -1.69 -6.60 6.57
CA LEU A 157 -1.20 -5.48 7.36
C LEU A 157 -0.25 -5.99 8.45
N ILE A 158 0.98 -5.50 8.45
CA ILE A 158 1.99 -5.80 9.45
C ILE A 158 2.01 -4.67 10.47
N VAL A 159 1.91 -5.01 11.75
CA VAL A 159 2.04 -4.06 12.87
C VAL A 159 3.37 -4.30 13.58
N ILE A 160 4.18 -3.25 13.65
CA ILE A 160 5.55 -3.25 14.17
C ILE A 160 5.59 -2.47 15.47
N LYS A 161 6.36 -2.95 16.43
CA LYS A 161 6.64 -2.30 17.70
C LYS A 161 8.15 -2.34 17.95
N TRP A 162 8.77 -1.18 18.11
CA TRP A 162 10.24 -1.07 18.17
C TRP A 162 10.82 -1.57 19.50
N SER A 163 10.05 -1.43 20.58
CA SER A 163 10.39 -1.95 21.90
C SER A 163 9.13 -2.42 22.62
N PRO A 164 9.17 -3.53 23.40
CA PRO A 164 8.02 -4.05 24.15
C PRO A 164 7.30 -3.00 25.01
N ASP A 165 8.05 -2.03 25.55
CA ASP A 165 7.55 -1.02 26.47
C ASP A 165 7.26 0.34 25.81
N SER A 166 7.59 0.53 24.52
CA SER A 166 7.35 1.80 23.81
C SER A 166 6.01 1.77 23.08
N TRP A 167 5.23 2.86 23.14
CA TRP A 167 4.04 3.03 22.31
C TRP A 167 4.40 3.23 20.82
N GLU A 168 5.66 3.55 20.54
CA GLU A 168 6.18 3.76 19.20
C GLU A 168 6.20 2.46 18.42
N GLY A 169 5.98 2.59 17.13
CA GLY A 169 5.86 1.47 16.22
C GLY A 169 5.57 1.97 14.84
N HIS A 170 5.19 1.04 13.98
CA HIS A 170 4.89 1.33 12.59
C HIS A 170 3.87 0.32 12.07
N ASN A 171 3.26 0.62 10.93
CA ASN A 171 2.41 -0.32 10.21
C ASN A 171 2.63 -0.16 8.71
N THR A 172 2.55 -1.28 8.01
CA THR A 172 2.89 -1.35 6.59
C THR A 172 2.15 -2.52 5.96
N ILE A 173 1.93 -2.48 4.66
CA ILE A 173 1.22 -3.52 3.92
C ILE A 173 2.26 -4.45 3.28
N LEU A 174 2.18 -5.76 3.55
CA LEU A 174 3.15 -6.73 3.04
C LEU A 174 3.08 -6.82 1.51
N VAL A 175 4.21 -6.61 0.84
CA VAL A 175 4.33 -6.74 -0.62
C VAL A 175 5.37 -7.76 -1.08
N GLY A 176 6.17 -8.30 -0.14
CA GLY A 176 7.18 -9.29 -0.47
C GLY A 176 8.05 -9.72 0.71
N GLU A 177 8.99 -10.61 0.42
CA GLU A 177 9.99 -11.12 1.34
C GLU A 177 11.39 -10.85 0.79
N THR A 178 12.36 -10.64 1.67
CA THR A 178 13.77 -10.55 1.22
C THR A 178 14.25 -11.91 0.71
N THR A 179 15.16 -11.92 -0.27
CA THR A 179 15.69 -13.18 -0.84
C THR A 179 16.40 -14.07 0.17
N ASP A 180 17.00 -13.48 1.22
CA ASP A 180 17.61 -14.20 2.35
C ASP A 180 16.57 -14.75 3.36
N GLY A 181 15.29 -14.41 3.19
CA GLY A 181 14.18 -14.83 4.03
C GLY A 181 14.11 -14.17 5.41
N ASN A 182 15.01 -13.22 5.72
CA ASN A 182 15.14 -12.61 7.04
C ASN A 182 14.27 -11.36 7.24
N GLY A 183 13.59 -10.87 6.20
CA GLY A 183 12.82 -9.64 6.25
C GLY A 183 11.59 -9.66 5.37
N TRP A 184 10.70 -8.72 5.65
CA TRP A 184 9.54 -8.36 4.86
C TRP A 184 9.79 -7.06 4.10
N TRP A 185 9.25 -6.99 2.89
CA TRP A 185 9.06 -5.74 2.16
C TRP A 185 7.67 -5.22 2.45
N GLY A 186 7.58 -4.00 2.97
CA GLY A 186 6.33 -3.35 3.34
C GLY A 186 6.12 -2.03 2.61
N LEU A 187 4.95 -1.88 2.00
CA LEU A 187 4.45 -0.64 1.41
C LEU A 187 3.70 0.18 2.47
N GLY A 188 4.10 1.42 2.70
CA GLY A 188 3.48 2.27 3.70
C GLY A 188 3.93 3.73 3.61
N GLY A 189 3.20 4.60 4.31
CA GLY A 189 3.49 6.01 4.46
C GLY A 189 4.49 6.29 5.57
N ASN A 190 5.06 7.50 5.57
CA ASN A 190 6.06 7.95 6.55
C ASN A 190 7.28 7.02 6.59
N GLN A 191 7.69 6.49 5.45
CA GLN A 191 8.83 5.60 5.30
C GLN A 191 10.02 6.35 4.72
N GLY A 192 11.22 6.10 5.24
CA GLY A 192 12.43 6.76 4.74
C GLY A 192 12.74 6.40 3.28
N ILE A 193 13.18 7.39 2.51
CA ILE A 193 13.80 7.21 1.19
C ILE A 193 15.33 7.15 1.34
N ALA A 194 16.03 6.45 0.44
CA ALA A 194 17.48 6.32 0.52
C ALA A 194 18.20 7.41 -0.30
N ASN A 195 18.28 8.64 0.22
CA ASN A 195 19.06 9.69 -0.45
C ASN A 195 20.54 9.72 -0.02
N ASP A 196 21.38 10.02 -1.01
CA ASP A 196 22.85 10.10 -1.06
C ASP A 196 23.56 11.09 -0.10
N GLY A 197 22.96 11.43 1.04
CA GLY A 197 23.54 12.33 2.04
C GLY A 197 22.85 13.69 2.18
N SER A 198 21.75 13.92 1.46
CA SER A 198 20.78 14.99 1.78
C SER A 198 19.64 14.41 2.61
N ARG A 199 19.12 15.16 3.59
CA ARG A 199 18.06 14.75 4.53
C ARG A 199 16.98 13.93 3.80
N ALA A 200 16.95 12.62 4.06
CA ALA A 200 15.97 11.73 3.46
C ALA A 200 14.58 12.11 3.99
N GLY A 201 13.74 12.69 3.13
CA GLY A 201 12.35 12.93 3.48
C GLY A 201 11.60 11.61 3.69
N LEU A 202 10.50 11.68 4.42
CA LEU A 202 9.59 10.56 4.58
C LEU A 202 8.57 10.55 3.44
N ALA A 203 8.32 9.36 2.90
CA ALA A 203 7.43 9.17 1.76
C ALA A 203 6.52 7.95 1.91
N VAL A 204 5.54 7.84 1.02
CA VAL A 204 4.91 6.55 0.70
C VAL A 204 5.92 5.76 -0.13
N ASN A 205 6.45 4.70 0.45
CA ASN A 205 7.56 3.94 -0.13
C ASN A 205 7.47 2.46 0.23
N VAL A 206 8.37 1.63 -0.32
CA VAL A 206 8.60 0.26 0.13
C VAL A 206 9.88 0.20 0.97
N SER A 207 9.79 -0.33 2.18
CA SER A 207 10.92 -0.45 3.12
C SER A 207 11.08 -1.87 3.64
N ARG A 208 12.30 -2.19 4.07
CA ARG A 208 12.64 -3.49 4.67
C ARG A 208 12.37 -3.49 6.16
N TYR A 209 11.70 -4.53 6.64
CA TYR A 209 11.49 -4.81 8.05
C TYR A 209 12.03 -6.18 8.41
N ALA A 210 12.87 -6.28 9.43
CA ALA A 210 13.38 -7.58 9.88
C ALA A 210 12.23 -8.44 10.43
N LYS A 211 12.23 -9.74 10.09
CA LYS A 211 11.36 -10.71 10.77
C LYS A 211 11.84 -10.86 12.22
N GLY A 212 10.91 -11.09 13.14
CA GLY A 212 11.25 -11.36 14.54
C GLY A 212 10.40 -10.59 15.54
N SER A 213 10.98 -10.32 16.70
CA SER A 213 10.28 -9.84 17.91
C SER A 213 9.61 -8.47 17.79
N THR A 214 9.95 -7.69 16.77
CA THR A 214 9.34 -6.38 16.50
C THR A 214 8.02 -6.50 15.74
N ILE A 215 7.79 -7.60 15.02
CA ILE A 215 6.50 -7.87 14.38
C ILE A 215 5.51 -8.31 15.46
N ARG A 216 4.58 -7.42 15.79
CA ARG A 216 3.65 -7.63 16.91
C ARG A 216 2.37 -8.31 16.48
N SER A 217 1.90 -8.02 15.28
CA SER A 217 0.71 -8.66 14.71
C SER A 217 0.71 -8.57 13.19
N ILE A 218 0.04 -9.53 12.55
CA ILE A 218 -0.27 -9.51 11.12
C ILE A 218 -1.78 -9.65 11.00
N ARG A 219 -2.41 -8.74 10.26
CA ARG A 219 -3.85 -8.52 10.26
C ARG A 219 -4.41 -8.48 8.85
N LYS A 220 -5.71 -8.76 8.75
CA LYS A 220 -6.54 -8.60 7.55
C LYS A 220 -7.94 -8.10 7.94
N PRO A 221 -8.72 -7.53 6.99
CA PRO A 221 -10.13 -7.24 7.25
C PRO A 221 -10.89 -8.49 7.73
N SER A 222 -11.85 -8.31 8.62
CA SER A 222 -12.70 -9.41 9.08
C SER A 222 -13.49 -10.00 7.90
N GLY A 223 -13.51 -11.32 7.80
CA GLY A 223 -14.22 -12.03 6.73
C GLY A 223 -13.49 -12.07 5.38
N PHE A 224 -12.32 -11.45 5.26
CA PHE A 224 -11.46 -11.54 4.08
C PHE A 224 -10.76 -12.89 4.02
N THR A 225 -10.78 -13.56 2.86
CA THR A 225 -10.06 -14.82 2.61
C THR A 225 -9.13 -14.62 1.43
N PRO A 226 -7.80 -14.48 1.62
CA PRO A 226 -6.88 -14.22 0.51
C PRO A 226 -6.94 -15.32 -0.56
N CYS A 227 -6.89 -14.92 -1.83
CA CYS A 227 -6.70 -15.88 -2.93
C CYS A 227 -5.33 -16.58 -2.85
N PRO A 228 -5.24 -17.86 -3.28
CA PRO A 228 -4.01 -18.66 -3.14
C PRO A 228 -2.75 -17.98 -3.69
N GLU A 229 -2.87 -17.20 -4.76
CA GLU A 229 -1.78 -16.44 -5.36
C GLU A 229 -1.15 -15.41 -4.41
N TYR A 230 -1.91 -14.85 -3.47
CA TYR A 230 -1.37 -13.90 -2.48
C TYR A 230 -0.69 -14.59 -1.30
N LEU A 231 -0.91 -15.91 -1.13
CA LEU A 231 -0.18 -16.71 -0.14
C LEU A 231 1.26 -17.00 -0.59
N GLU A 232 1.53 -16.95 -1.89
CA GLU A 232 2.86 -17.08 -2.46
C GLU A 232 3.60 -15.74 -2.43
N ILE A 233 4.20 -15.41 -1.27
CA ILE A 233 4.89 -14.14 -1.08
C ILE A 233 6.14 -14.07 -1.96
N PRO A 234 6.26 -13.08 -2.86
CA PRO A 234 7.41 -12.98 -3.76
C PRO A 234 8.69 -12.64 -3.00
N LYS A 235 9.76 -13.37 -3.31
CA LYS A 235 11.10 -13.07 -2.81
C LYS A 235 11.79 -12.08 -3.72
N MET A 236 12.20 -10.93 -3.19
CA MET A 236 12.78 -9.83 -3.96
C MET A 236 14.04 -9.28 -3.28
N THR A 237 15.02 -8.93 -4.09
CA THR A 237 16.17 -8.10 -3.72
C THR A 237 15.74 -6.63 -3.63
N ALA A 238 16.58 -5.79 -3.01
CA ALA A 238 16.35 -4.35 -2.98
C ALA A 238 16.21 -3.74 -4.38
N ALA A 239 17.06 -4.17 -5.33
CA ALA A 239 17.02 -3.69 -6.71
C ALA A 239 15.73 -4.10 -7.45
N GLU A 240 15.18 -5.29 -7.19
CA GLU A 240 13.90 -5.72 -7.76
C GLU A 240 12.72 -4.93 -7.17
N VAL A 241 12.78 -4.59 -5.88
CA VAL A 241 11.80 -3.71 -5.24
C VAL A 241 11.84 -2.31 -5.85
N GLU A 242 13.03 -1.74 -5.99
CA GLU A 242 13.23 -0.43 -6.61
C GLU A 242 12.73 -0.42 -8.07
N ALA A 243 13.10 -1.43 -8.86
CA ALA A 243 12.65 -1.56 -10.24
C ALA A 243 11.12 -1.72 -10.36
N LYS A 244 10.48 -2.38 -9.40
CA LYS A 244 9.03 -2.62 -9.43
C LYS A 244 8.22 -1.43 -8.94
N TYR A 245 8.62 -0.83 -7.81
CA TYR A 245 7.80 0.17 -7.11
C TYR A 245 8.31 1.61 -7.30
N GLY A 246 9.41 1.82 -8.05
CA GLY A 246 10.06 3.14 -8.14
C GLY A 246 10.57 3.64 -6.79
N ALA A 247 10.75 2.70 -5.85
CA ALA A 247 11.01 2.91 -4.44
C ALA A 247 12.52 2.90 -4.19
N GLU A 248 13.12 4.03 -3.79
CA GLU A 248 14.47 4.01 -3.23
C GLU A 248 14.42 3.27 -1.88
N SER A 249 14.84 2.00 -1.86
CA SER A 249 14.67 1.15 -0.70
C SER A 249 15.56 1.61 0.47
N GLY A 250 15.01 2.39 1.39
CA GLY A 250 15.63 2.73 2.67
C GLY A 250 15.56 1.59 3.69
N SER A 251 16.57 1.50 4.56
CA SER A 251 16.52 0.64 5.74
C SER A 251 15.71 1.33 6.85
N ALA A 252 14.65 0.69 7.35
CA ALA A 252 13.84 1.22 8.46
C ALA A 252 14.61 1.37 9.79
N ASN A 253 15.83 0.83 9.87
CA ASN A 253 16.69 0.94 11.05
C ASN A 253 17.35 2.34 11.24
N GLY A 254 17.03 3.31 10.37
CA GLY A 254 17.58 4.66 10.43
C GLY A 254 16.73 5.72 11.15
N TYR A 255 15.52 5.37 11.63
CA TYR A 255 14.66 6.33 12.34
C TYR A 255 15.01 6.32 13.84
N ASP A 256 15.81 7.29 14.31
CA ASP A 256 16.26 7.35 15.72
C ASP A 256 15.24 8.00 16.68
N GLY A 257 14.06 8.37 16.18
CA GLY A 257 12.99 8.95 17.01
C GLY A 257 13.26 10.38 17.49
N THR A 258 14.39 11.00 17.13
CA THR A 258 14.66 12.40 17.44
C THR A 258 14.44 13.28 16.22
N ARG A 259 13.53 14.25 16.38
CA ARG A 259 13.45 15.45 15.54
C ARG A 259 14.51 16.45 16.00
#